data_AF-A0A382RNY6-F1
#
_entry.id   AF-A0A382RNY6-F1
#
_cell.length_a   1.000
_cell.length_b   1.000
_cell.length_c   1.000
_cell.angle_alpha   90.00
_cell.angle_beta   90.00
_cell.angle_gamma   90.00
#
_symmetry.space_group_name_H-M   'P 1'
#
loop_
_entity.id
_entity.type
_entity.pdbx_description
1 polymer ?
#
loop_
_entity_poly.entity_id
_entity_poly.type
_entity_poly.pdbx_seq_one_letter_code
_entity_poly.pdbx_strand_id
1 'polypeptide(L)'
;RLGLDPESLVAALTLTAYRDSGESEGVRIEQLRMAREGLSTAYQLVIKPHPIESMTVLRRFVEEYARGATILDGTIPIDDLLNAADLLLNRGVSQVCFEALLKAIPVVVLDVGDHTLFHDSAPGVVASDSRGVSEIVRDIEQSADPMAPYRSIFDRHIPFASARAKEITCERISSIIDTHSAHRRTEQWLEFALTYAWQVDRHVALSVLGGVDGGALGHAMSKLMRRRATEKDMELLVEHWRGQYGEQMLLCLLCEQLRAGERHVEPFHLDLMRRFISPVNLHLYCGHYELWGRVLLDGGHVAEYRQFREALEPRRSEA
;
A
#
# COMPACT_ATOMS: atom_id res chain seq x y z
N ARG A 1 12.57 -10.68 -11.45
CA ARG A 1 13.98 -10.44 -11.09
C ARG A 1 14.30 -8.99 -11.43
N LEU A 2 14.77 -8.20 -10.47
CA LEU A 2 14.88 -6.73 -10.56
C LEU A 2 16.01 -6.21 -11.48
N GLY A 3 16.74 -7.09 -12.18
CA GLY A 3 17.84 -6.67 -13.06
C GLY A 3 19.03 -6.06 -12.31
N LEU A 4 19.25 -6.54 -11.07
CA LEU A 4 20.30 -6.05 -10.19
C LEU A 4 21.61 -6.81 -10.46
N ASP A 5 22.71 -6.07 -10.44
CA ASP A 5 24.05 -6.62 -10.39
C ASP A 5 24.35 -7.06 -8.95
N PRO A 6 24.61 -8.36 -8.68
CA PRO A 6 24.85 -8.86 -7.33
C PRO A 6 26.10 -8.26 -6.66
N GLU A 7 27.03 -7.69 -7.43
CA GLU A 7 28.29 -7.12 -6.90
C GLU A 7 28.19 -5.60 -6.64
N SER A 8 27.07 -4.97 -6.98
CA SER A 8 26.85 -3.53 -6.83
C SER A 8 25.90 -3.23 -5.67
N LEU A 9 26.16 -2.12 -4.96
CA LEU A 9 25.17 -1.54 -4.05
C LEU A 9 24.01 -0.95 -4.86
N VAL A 10 22.82 -0.88 -4.28
CA VAL A 10 21.61 -0.44 -4.98
C VAL A 10 21.15 0.90 -4.43
N ALA A 11 21.18 1.93 -5.30
CA ALA A 11 20.57 3.22 -5.03
C ALA A 11 19.23 3.30 -5.77
N ALA A 12 18.13 3.28 -5.02
CA ALA A 12 16.79 3.37 -5.55
C ALA A 12 16.37 4.83 -5.73
N LEU A 13 16.12 5.27 -6.96
CA LEU A 13 15.44 6.55 -7.23
C LEU A 13 13.96 6.28 -7.50
N THR A 14 13.09 6.88 -6.69
CA THR A 14 11.64 6.76 -6.85
C THR A 14 11.06 8.05 -7.40
N LEU A 15 10.31 7.94 -8.50
CA LEU A 15 9.75 9.08 -9.21
C LEU A 15 8.25 9.20 -8.95
N THR A 16 7.77 10.45 -8.95
CA THR A 16 6.34 10.76 -8.91
C THR A 16 5.73 10.71 -10.32
N ALA A 17 4.40 10.71 -10.43
CA ALA A 17 3.76 10.69 -11.75
C ALA A 17 4.03 11.99 -12.51
N TYR A 18 4.64 11.88 -13.69
CA TYR A 18 4.91 13.01 -14.57
C TYR A 18 3.60 13.73 -14.95
N ARG A 19 3.54 15.05 -14.74
CA ARG A 19 2.39 15.96 -14.97
C ARG A 19 1.16 15.77 -14.07
N ASP A 20 0.73 14.54 -13.80
CA ASP A 20 -0.51 14.30 -13.03
C ASP A 20 -0.35 14.51 -11.53
N SER A 21 0.88 14.46 -11.01
CA SER A 21 1.19 14.68 -9.57
C SER A 21 2.08 15.90 -9.32
N GLY A 22 2.12 16.85 -10.26
CA GLY A 22 2.86 18.11 -10.10
C GLY A 22 4.36 18.02 -10.42
N GLU A 23 4.86 16.89 -10.93
CA GLU A 23 6.25 16.80 -11.41
C GLU A 23 6.39 17.42 -12.80
N SER A 24 7.17 18.51 -12.87
CA SER A 24 7.52 19.18 -14.13
C SER A 24 8.71 18.50 -14.82
N GLU A 25 8.90 18.81 -16.10
CA GLU A 25 10.03 18.30 -16.87
C GLU A 25 11.38 18.71 -16.29
N GLY A 26 11.53 19.96 -15.87
CA GLY A 26 12.76 20.43 -15.21
C GLY A 26 13.03 19.67 -13.91
N VAL A 27 11.99 19.41 -13.12
CA VAL A 27 12.12 18.64 -11.87
C VAL A 27 12.57 17.20 -12.16
N ARG A 28 12.04 16.56 -13.21
CA ARG A 28 12.45 15.21 -13.62
C ARG A 28 13.92 15.17 -14.03
N ILE A 29 14.32 16.13 -14.88
CA ILE A 29 15.69 16.21 -15.40
C ILE A 29 16.68 16.38 -14.25
N GLU A 30 16.43 17.32 -13.34
CA GLU A 30 17.34 17.58 -12.23
C GLU A 30 17.43 16.40 -11.27
N GLN A 31 16.32 15.71 -10.95
CA GLN A 31 16.39 14.49 -10.13
C GLN A 31 17.28 13.40 -10.76
N LEU A 32 17.11 13.15 -12.06
CA LEU A 32 17.90 12.16 -12.78
C LEU A 32 19.38 12.55 -12.83
N ARG A 33 19.66 13.82 -13.10
CA ARG A 33 21.02 14.38 -13.18
C ARG A 33 21.72 14.30 -11.83
N MET A 34 21.07 14.79 -10.77
CA MET A 34 21.59 14.76 -9.40
C MET A 34 21.86 13.33 -8.93
N ALA A 35 20.91 12.42 -9.15
CA ALA A 35 21.09 11.01 -8.81
C ALA A 35 22.26 10.40 -9.58
N ARG A 36 22.35 10.62 -10.89
CA ARG A 36 23.37 9.97 -11.72
C ARG A 36 24.77 10.51 -11.47
N GLU A 37 24.91 11.82 -11.38
CA GLU A 37 26.20 12.49 -11.22
C GLU A 37 26.70 12.43 -9.77
N GLY A 38 25.76 12.38 -8.80
CA GLY A 38 26.08 12.40 -7.38
C GLY A 38 26.44 11.03 -6.80
N LEU A 39 25.98 9.93 -7.40
CA LEU A 39 26.27 8.59 -6.93
C LEU A 39 27.68 8.13 -7.32
N SER A 40 28.33 7.43 -6.38
CA SER A 40 29.62 6.76 -6.65
C SER A 40 29.43 5.59 -7.61
N THR A 41 30.52 5.13 -8.24
CA THR A 41 30.49 3.98 -9.16
C THR A 41 30.23 2.64 -8.46
N ALA A 42 30.23 2.61 -7.12
CA ALA A 42 29.87 1.43 -6.34
C ALA A 42 28.35 1.15 -6.36
N TYR A 43 27.55 2.17 -6.68
CA TYR A 43 26.10 2.05 -6.76
C TYR A 43 25.60 1.82 -8.19
N GLN A 44 24.73 0.83 -8.32
CA GLN A 44 23.79 0.74 -9.41
C GLN A 44 22.58 1.64 -9.12
N LEU A 45 22.33 2.62 -10.00
CA LEU A 45 21.12 3.43 -9.95
C LEU A 45 19.94 2.65 -10.51
N VAL A 46 18.92 2.44 -9.69
CA VAL A 46 17.67 1.76 -10.04
C VAL A 46 16.53 2.75 -9.96
N ILE A 47 15.84 2.97 -11.08
CA ILE A 47 14.78 3.97 -11.21
C ILE A 47 13.44 3.25 -11.20
N LYS A 48 12.60 3.60 -10.22
CA LYS A 48 11.22 3.13 -10.15
C LYS A 48 10.25 4.28 -10.46
N PRO A 49 9.51 4.18 -11.58
CA PRO A 49 8.48 5.16 -11.89
C PRO A 49 7.20 4.93 -11.11
N HIS A 50 6.32 5.92 -11.17
CA HIS A 50 4.95 5.78 -10.69
C HIS A 50 4.19 4.75 -11.56
N PRO A 51 3.27 3.93 -11.01
CA PRO A 51 2.57 2.86 -11.76
C PRO A 51 1.82 3.32 -13.02
N ILE A 52 1.37 4.57 -13.07
CA ILE A 52 0.61 5.13 -14.21
C ILE A 52 1.52 5.70 -15.31
N GLU A 53 2.83 5.74 -15.08
CA GLU A 53 3.75 6.44 -15.96
C GLU A 53 4.04 5.68 -17.25
N SER A 54 4.18 6.41 -18.36
CA SER A 54 4.60 5.84 -19.63
C SER A 54 6.08 5.48 -19.61
N MET A 55 6.37 4.17 -19.64
CA MET A 55 7.73 3.65 -19.75
C MET A 55 8.50 4.18 -20.96
N THR A 56 7.81 4.43 -22.08
CA THR A 56 8.42 5.00 -23.29
C THR A 56 8.93 6.41 -23.05
N VAL A 57 8.13 7.25 -22.37
CA VAL A 57 8.52 8.63 -22.04
C VAL A 57 9.68 8.63 -21.05
N LEU A 58 9.59 7.81 -20.01
CA LEU A 58 10.64 7.69 -18.99
C LEU A 58 11.97 7.24 -19.58
N ARG A 59 11.97 6.23 -20.47
CA ARG A 59 13.18 5.74 -21.13
C ARG A 59 13.95 6.85 -21.83
N ARG A 60 13.25 7.77 -22.51
CA ARG A 60 13.89 8.92 -23.17
C ARG A 60 14.65 9.80 -22.18
N PHE A 61 14.03 10.13 -21.04
CA PHE A 61 14.71 10.91 -19.99
C PHE A 61 15.90 10.16 -19.39
N VAL A 62 15.75 8.86 -19.13
CA VAL A 62 16.83 8.06 -18.53
C VAL A 62 18.00 7.89 -19.50
N GLU A 63 17.75 7.67 -20.79
CA GLU A 63 18.79 7.57 -21.82
C GLU A 63 19.63 8.85 -21.94
N GLU A 64 18.99 10.01 -21.74
CA GLU A 64 19.62 11.32 -21.86
C GLU A 64 20.34 11.76 -20.57
N TYR A 65 19.70 11.61 -19.41
CA TYR A 65 20.15 12.22 -18.15
C TYR A 65 20.66 11.22 -17.09
N ALA A 66 20.34 9.93 -17.21
CA ALA A 66 20.73 8.91 -16.25
C ALA A 66 21.21 7.62 -16.94
N ARG A 67 22.00 7.77 -18.01
CA ARG A 67 22.41 6.65 -18.86
C ARG A 67 23.08 5.53 -18.05
N GLY A 68 22.59 4.31 -18.26
CA GLY A 68 23.06 3.11 -17.56
C GLY A 68 22.25 2.75 -16.31
N ALA A 69 21.28 3.58 -15.89
CA ALA A 69 20.37 3.22 -14.82
C ALA A 69 19.41 2.09 -15.23
N THR A 70 19.09 1.20 -14.29
CA THR A 70 18.09 0.15 -14.49
C THR A 70 16.70 0.71 -14.22
N ILE A 71 15.83 0.66 -15.22
CA ILE A 71 14.43 1.11 -15.06
C ILE A 71 13.56 -0.08 -14.71
N LEU A 72 12.85 0.01 -13.59
CA LEU A 72 11.87 -0.97 -13.15
C LEU A 72 10.50 -0.73 -13.78
N ASP A 73 9.72 -1.80 -13.90
CA ASP A 73 8.31 -1.68 -14.23
C ASP A 73 7.55 -1.00 -13.07
N GLY A 74 6.66 -0.07 -13.40
CA GLY A 74 5.89 0.70 -12.41
C GLY A 74 5.05 -0.18 -11.49
N THR A 75 4.58 -1.34 -11.96
CA THR A 75 3.74 -2.29 -11.22
C THR A 75 4.48 -3.12 -10.18
N ILE A 76 5.82 -3.11 -10.19
CA ILE A 76 6.62 -3.83 -9.18
C ILE A 76 6.27 -3.29 -7.79
N PRO A 77 6.04 -4.13 -6.77
CA PRO A 77 5.81 -3.67 -5.41
C PRO A 77 6.98 -2.81 -4.90
N ILE A 78 6.69 -1.72 -4.18
CA ILE A 78 7.75 -0.89 -3.61
C ILE A 78 8.59 -1.66 -2.58
N ASP A 79 7.95 -2.57 -1.83
CA ASP A 79 8.62 -3.41 -0.83
C ASP A 79 9.74 -4.26 -1.46
N ASP A 80 9.51 -4.81 -2.65
CA ASP A 80 10.52 -5.60 -3.39
C ASP A 80 11.76 -4.76 -3.73
N LEU A 81 11.56 -3.48 -4.11
CA LEU A 81 12.66 -2.56 -4.37
C LEU A 81 13.41 -2.21 -3.08
N LEU A 82 12.68 -1.84 -2.02
CA LEU A 82 13.29 -1.45 -0.76
C LEU A 82 14.05 -2.60 -0.11
N ASN A 83 13.57 -3.84 -0.21
CA ASN A 83 14.29 -5.01 0.30
C ASN A 83 15.63 -5.26 -0.40
N ALA A 84 15.84 -4.68 -1.58
CA ALA A 84 17.08 -4.79 -2.33
C ALA A 84 17.90 -3.49 -2.33
N ALA A 85 17.40 -2.40 -1.73
CA ALA A 85 18.03 -1.09 -1.79
C ALA A 85 18.92 -0.84 -0.55
N ASP A 86 20.11 -0.30 -0.80
CA ASP A 86 21.02 0.18 0.25
C ASP A 86 20.82 1.68 0.54
N LEU A 87 20.25 2.40 -0.42
CA LEU A 87 20.03 3.84 -0.37
C LEU A 87 18.76 4.21 -1.15
N LEU A 88 17.96 5.14 -0.61
CA LEU A 88 16.84 5.74 -1.33
C LEU A 88 17.17 7.19 -1.72
N LEU A 89 16.93 7.53 -2.98
CA LEU A 89 16.89 8.89 -3.52
C LEU A 89 15.43 9.26 -3.79
N ASN A 90 14.97 10.39 -3.24
CA ASN A 90 13.61 10.89 -3.45
C ASN A 90 13.56 12.41 -3.25
N ARG A 91 12.49 13.07 -3.68
CA ARG A 91 12.22 14.49 -3.37
C ARG A 91 11.72 14.75 -1.93
N GLY A 92 11.57 13.71 -1.11
CA GLY A 92 11.04 13.82 0.25
C GLY A 92 9.51 13.94 0.34
N VAL A 93 8.80 13.93 -0.79
CA VAL A 93 7.33 14.10 -0.87
C VAL A 93 6.56 12.78 -0.91
N SER A 94 7.26 11.65 -1.01
CA SER A 94 6.64 10.33 -1.14
C SER A 94 6.55 9.60 0.20
N GLN A 95 5.46 8.88 0.43
CA GLN A 95 5.32 7.95 1.56
C GLN A 95 6.47 6.92 1.60
N VAL A 96 7.01 6.58 0.44
CA VAL A 96 8.14 5.65 0.29
C VAL A 96 9.37 6.06 1.11
N CYS A 97 9.57 7.37 1.37
CA CYS A 97 10.64 7.81 2.25
C CYS A 97 10.48 7.25 3.67
N PHE A 98 9.26 7.23 4.21
CA PHE A 98 9.00 6.66 5.52
C PHE A 98 9.16 5.13 5.53
N GLU A 99 8.72 4.47 4.47
CA GLU A 99 8.87 3.01 4.32
C GLU A 99 10.35 2.60 4.29
N ALA A 100 11.19 3.37 3.60
CA ALA A 100 12.64 3.19 3.61
C ALA A 100 13.25 3.40 5.00
N LEU A 101 12.91 4.51 5.67
CA LEU A 101 13.41 4.78 7.03
C LEU A 101 13.02 3.66 8.02
N LEU A 102 11.79 3.15 7.94
CA LEU A 102 11.32 2.04 8.77
C LEU A 102 12.06 0.72 8.51
N LYS A 103 12.67 0.57 7.32
CA LYS A 103 13.56 -0.55 6.96
C LYS A 103 15.04 -0.26 7.23
N ALA A 104 15.35 0.84 7.90
CA ALA A 104 16.71 1.32 8.14
C ALA A 104 17.50 1.59 6.85
N ILE A 105 16.81 2.02 5.79
CA ILE A 105 17.42 2.45 4.52
C ILE A 105 17.55 3.99 4.58
N PRO A 106 18.77 4.54 4.47
CA PRO A 106 18.99 5.98 4.43
C PRO A 106 18.30 6.63 3.21
N VAL A 107 17.78 7.84 3.40
CA VAL A 107 17.06 8.61 2.37
C VAL A 107 17.80 9.91 2.09
N VAL A 108 18.33 10.06 0.89
CA VAL A 108 18.87 11.34 0.40
C VAL A 108 17.75 12.09 -0.32
N VAL A 109 17.47 13.29 0.18
CA VAL A 109 16.43 14.16 -0.35
C VAL A 109 17.01 15.04 -1.45
N LEU A 110 16.48 14.92 -2.65
CA LEU A 110 16.80 15.80 -3.78
C LEU A 110 15.94 17.06 -3.65
N ASP A 111 16.56 18.20 -3.36
CA ASP A 111 15.91 19.50 -3.19
C ASP A 111 15.49 20.09 -4.54
N VAL A 112 14.55 19.39 -5.16
CA VAL A 112 14.01 19.71 -6.48
C VAL A 112 12.49 19.71 -6.33
N GLY A 113 11.95 20.83 -5.85
CA GLY A 113 10.51 21.03 -5.67
C GLY A 113 10.17 21.75 -4.37
N ASP A 114 9.09 21.30 -3.72
CA ASP A 114 8.58 21.93 -2.51
C ASP A 114 9.36 21.53 -1.26
N HIS A 115 9.41 22.44 -0.29
CA HIS A 115 9.96 22.20 1.04
C HIS A 115 9.20 21.08 1.74
N THR A 116 9.95 20.11 2.28
CA THR A 116 9.42 18.92 2.96
C THR A 116 9.88 18.85 4.41
N LEU A 117 9.28 17.97 5.21
CA LEU A 117 9.67 17.76 6.62
C LEU A 117 11.17 17.46 6.83
N PHE A 118 11.84 16.91 5.82
CA PHE A 118 13.27 16.60 5.87
C PHE A 118 14.13 17.88 5.96
N HIS A 119 13.67 18.99 5.37
CA HIS A 119 14.38 20.26 5.42
C HIS A 119 14.43 20.81 6.85
N ASP A 120 13.38 20.60 7.64
CA ASP A 120 13.32 21.09 9.01
C ASP A 120 13.89 20.09 10.03
N SER A 121 13.69 18.79 9.78
CA SER A 121 13.96 17.73 10.76
C SER A 121 15.25 16.95 10.48
N ALA A 122 15.76 16.98 9.26
CA ALA A 122 17.01 16.32 8.86
C ALA A 122 17.72 17.08 7.72
N PRO A 123 18.04 18.38 7.88
CA PRO A 123 18.60 19.19 6.79
C PRO A 123 19.91 18.63 6.22
N GLY A 124 20.67 17.86 7.02
CA GLY A 124 21.92 17.23 6.60
C GLY A 124 21.77 16.11 5.57
N VAL A 125 20.55 15.71 5.21
CA VAL A 125 20.29 14.71 4.15
C VAL A 125 19.63 15.32 2.91
N VAL A 126 19.50 16.64 2.87
CA VAL A 126 18.92 17.40 1.76
C VAL A 126 20.02 17.91 0.85
N ALA A 127 20.03 17.45 -0.39
CA ALA A 127 21.00 17.83 -1.42
C ALA A 127 20.36 18.82 -2.39
N SER A 128 20.98 19.98 -2.59
CA SER A 128 20.58 20.97 -3.62
C SER A 128 21.20 20.74 -4.99
N ASP A 129 22.21 19.88 -5.09
CA ASP A 129 22.90 19.55 -6.33
C ASP A 129 23.59 18.17 -6.25
N SER A 130 24.18 17.73 -7.37
CA SER A 130 24.89 16.45 -7.48
C SER A 130 26.06 16.31 -6.50
N ARG A 131 26.73 17.43 -6.15
CA ARG A 131 27.84 17.40 -5.20
C ARG A 131 27.34 17.17 -3.77
N GLY A 132 26.23 17.80 -3.40
CA GLY A 132 25.53 17.55 -2.14
C GLY A 132 25.12 16.09 -2.01
N VAL A 133 24.60 15.48 -3.09
CA VAL A 133 24.31 14.03 -3.12
C VAL A 133 25.58 13.22 -2.82
N SER A 134 26.71 13.50 -3.49
CA SER A 134 27.96 12.79 -3.25
C SER A 134 28.48 12.95 -1.82
N GLU A 135 28.40 14.14 -1.25
CA GLU A 135 28.84 14.42 0.12
C GLU A 135 27.99 13.63 1.13
N ILE A 136 26.66 13.65 0.99
CA ILE A 136 25.75 12.92 1.87
C ILE A 136 25.94 11.41 1.75
N VAL A 137 26.06 10.88 0.53
CA VAL A 137 26.29 9.44 0.31
C VAL A 137 27.59 8.99 0.96
N ARG A 138 28.67 9.77 0.78
CA ARG A 138 29.95 9.46 1.43
C ARG A 138 29.84 9.49 2.96
N ASP A 139 29.11 10.44 3.51
CA ASP A 139 28.92 10.53 4.96
C ASP A 139 28.11 9.34 5.50
N ILE A 140 27.11 8.87 4.73
CA ILE A 140 26.35 7.63 5.01
C ILE A 140 27.28 6.41 4.98
N GLU A 141 28.09 6.25 3.93
CA GLU A 141 29.03 5.12 3.77
C GLU A 141 30.06 5.05 4.90
N GLN A 142 30.50 6.20 5.41
CA GLN A 142 31.54 6.29 6.45
C GLN A 142 30.97 6.29 7.87
N SER A 143 29.66 6.43 8.03
CA SER A 143 29.02 6.50 9.34
C SER A 143 28.91 5.13 10.00
N ALA A 144 29.23 5.07 11.29
CA ALA A 144 28.93 3.90 12.12
C ALA A 144 27.42 3.76 12.41
N ASP A 145 26.65 4.85 12.28
CA ASP A 145 25.18 4.88 12.39
C ASP A 145 24.61 5.75 11.26
N PRO A 146 24.38 5.17 10.07
CA PRO A 146 23.83 5.89 8.92
C PRO A 146 22.42 6.47 9.17
N MET A 147 21.72 5.99 10.20
CA MET A 147 20.36 6.42 10.53
C MET A 147 20.33 7.57 11.54
N ALA A 148 21.47 7.95 12.12
CA ALA A 148 21.57 9.06 13.08
C ALA A 148 20.95 10.39 12.60
N PRO A 149 21.11 10.82 11.33
CA PRO A 149 20.52 12.07 10.84
C PRO A 149 18.99 12.12 10.88
N TYR A 150 18.33 10.96 10.87
CA TYR A 150 16.87 10.85 10.78
C TYR A 150 16.19 10.73 12.14
N ARG A 151 16.93 10.70 13.26
CA ARG A 151 16.35 10.52 14.60
C ARG A 151 15.24 11.53 14.92
N SER A 152 15.44 12.80 14.58
CA SER A 152 14.42 13.84 14.78
C SER A 152 13.15 13.58 13.94
N ILE A 153 13.26 12.92 12.78
CA ILE A 153 12.08 12.49 12.00
C ILE A 153 11.34 11.39 12.77
N PHE A 154 12.04 10.38 13.30
CA PHE A 154 11.42 9.35 14.12
C PHE A 154 10.73 9.95 15.34
N ASP A 155 11.44 10.76 16.11
CA ASP A 155 10.94 11.35 17.35
C ASP A 155 9.70 12.22 17.14
N ARG A 156 9.61 12.93 16.02
CA ARG A 156 8.51 13.86 15.72
C ARG A 156 7.35 13.24 14.95
N HIS A 157 7.64 12.30 14.05
CA HIS A 157 6.68 11.83 13.05
C HIS A 157 6.41 10.34 13.09
N ILE A 158 7.27 9.54 13.74
CA ILE A 158 7.12 8.09 13.88
C ILE A 158 7.11 7.76 15.38
N PRO A 159 6.01 8.07 16.09
CA PRO A 159 5.95 8.00 17.54
C PRO A 159 6.10 6.58 18.12
N PHE A 160 6.03 5.54 17.27
CA PHE A 160 6.08 4.14 17.70
C PHE A 160 6.94 3.31 16.73
N ALA A 161 7.76 2.41 17.28
CA ALA A 161 8.39 1.35 16.49
C ALA A 161 7.30 0.46 15.84
N SER A 162 7.59 -0.16 14.68
CA SER A 162 6.61 -0.98 13.93
C SER A 162 5.95 -2.07 14.81
N ALA A 163 6.71 -2.74 15.68
CA ALA A 163 6.16 -3.71 16.63
C ALA A 163 5.18 -3.07 17.61
N ARG A 164 5.52 -1.90 18.18
CA ARG A 164 4.65 -1.17 19.10
C ARG A 164 3.43 -0.59 18.40
N ALA A 165 3.55 -0.14 17.15
CA ALA A 165 2.42 0.30 16.34
C ALA A 165 1.43 -0.85 16.12
N LYS A 166 1.93 -2.05 15.82
CA LYS A 166 1.12 -3.27 15.76
C LYS A 166 0.46 -3.54 17.11
N GLU A 167 1.21 -3.60 18.20
CA GLU A 167 0.66 -3.82 19.54
C GLU A 167 -0.42 -2.80 19.93
N ILE A 168 -0.18 -1.50 19.78
CA ILE A 168 -1.16 -0.44 20.07
C ILE A 168 -2.41 -0.62 19.22
N THR A 169 -2.24 -0.95 17.95
CA THR A 169 -3.36 -1.26 17.06
C THR A 169 -4.17 -2.44 17.61
N CYS A 170 -3.50 -3.49 18.10
CA CYS A 170 -4.11 -4.68 18.69
C CYS A 170 -4.77 -4.43 20.06
N GLU A 171 -4.11 -3.67 20.94
CA GLU A 171 -4.63 -3.21 22.22
C GLU A 171 -5.88 -2.36 21.99
N ARG A 172 -5.86 -1.49 20.98
CA ARG A 172 -7.00 -0.66 20.62
C ARG A 172 -8.15 -1.47 20.04
N ILE A 173 -7.88 -2.44 19.17
CA ILE A 173 -8.87 -3.42 18.69
C ILE A 173 -9.52 -4.12 19.89
N SER A 174 -8.71 -4.67 20.81
CA SER A 174 -9.18 -5.46 21.96
C SER A 174 -10.02 -4.59 22.90
N SER A 175 -9.54 -3.38 23.21
CA SER A 175 -10.26 -2.40 24.03
C SER A 175 -11.59 -1.99 23.40
N ILE A 176 -11.67 -1.84 22.07
CA ILE A 176 -12.93 -1.55 21.37
C ILE A 176 -13.89 -2.73 21.54
N ILE A 177 -13.43 -3.97 21.32
CA ILE A 177 -14.21 -5.19 21.52
C ILE A 177 -14.78 -5.25 22.94
N ASP A 178 -13.95 -4.97 23.94
CA ASP A 178 -14.30 -5.12 25.36
C ASP A 178 -15.27 -4.06 25.91
N THR A 179 -15.41 -2.89 25.27
CA THR A 179 -16.09 -1.72 25.87
C THR A 179 -17.39 -1.28 25.20
N HIS A 180 -17.98 -2.06 24.30
CA HIS A 180 -19.05 -1.62 23.39
C HIS A 180 -20.19 -0.79 24.02
N SER A 181 -20.15 0.52 23.79
CA SER A 181 -21.32 1.37 23.52
C SER A 181 -21.02 2.28 22.33
N ALA A 182 -21.21 1.74 21.12
CA ALA A 182 -20.92 2.38 19.84
C ALA A 182 -21.89 3.52 19.52
N HIS A 183 -21.41 4.76 19.44
CA HIS A 183 -22.24 5.89 18.96
C HIS A 183 -21.53 6.93 18.10
N ARG A 184 -20.24 6.78 17.72
CA ARG A 184 -19.59 7.82 16.89
C ARG A 184 -18.94 7.23 15.64
N ARG A 185 -19.34 7.77 14.48
CA ARG A 185 -18.87 7.46 13.11
C ARG A 185 -17.35 7.22 13.00
N THR A 186 -16.53 7.83 13.85
CA THR A 186 -15.08 7.65 13.90
C THR A 186 -14.64 6.23 14.28
N GLU A 187 -15.42 5.50 15.08
CA GLU A 187 -15.13 4.11 15.46
C GLU A 187 -15.38 3.13 14.30
N GLN A 188 -16.41 3.40 13.47
CA GLN A 188 -16.67 2.67 12.24
C GLN A 188 -15.54 2.84 11.20
N TRP A 189 -14.91 4.02 11.16
CA TRP A 189 -13.73 4.26 10.32
C TRP A 189 -12.50 3.51 10.82
N LEU A 190 -12.35 3.34 12.14
CA LEU A 190 -11.27 2.54 12.72
C LEU A 190 -11.50 1.04 12.51
N GLU A 191 -12.71 0.52 12.73
CA GLU A 191 -13.06 -0.87 12.42
C GLU A 191 -12.83 -1.20 10.93
N PHE A 192 -13.11 -0.23 10.05
CA PHE A 192 -12.78 -0.33 8.64
C PHE A 192 -11.27 -0.32 8.37
N ALA A 193 -10.52 0.61 8.97
CA ALA A 193 -9.07 0.71 8.80
C ALA A 193 -8.35 -0.55 9.32
N LEU A 194 -8.85 -1.12 10.42
CA LEU A 194 -8.37 -2.36 11.00
C LEU A 194 -8.68 -3.56 10.09
N THR A 195 -9.89 -3.64 9.55
CA THR A 195 -10.28 -4.69 8.60
C THR A 195 -9.51 -4.56 7.27
N TYR A 196 -9.21 -3.36 6.83
CA TYR A 196 -8.37 -3.10 5.65
C TYR A 196 -6.89 -3.44 5.92
N ALA A 197 -6.34 -3.06 7.07
CA ALA A 197 -5.01 -3.49 7.51
C ALA A 197 -4.92 -5.03 7.64
N TRP A 198 -6.02 -5.67 8.07
CA TRP A 198 -6.16 -7.13 8.15
C TRP A 198 -6.26 -7.84 6.79
N GLN A 199 -6.66 -7.13 5.72
CA GLN A 199 -6.61 -7.63 4.33
C GLN A 199 -5.20 -7.59 3.74
N VAL A 200 -4.40 -6.57 4.09
CA VAL A 200 -3.05 -6.37 3.56
C VAL A 200 -2.00 -7.25 4.28
N ASP A 201 -2.14 -7.48 5.59
CA ASP A 201 -1.26 -8.37 6.37
C ASP A 201 -2.07 -9.39 7.19
N ARG A 202 -2.59 -10.41 6.48
CA ARG A 202 -3.45 -11.47 7.03
C ARG A 202 -2.79 -12.26 8.17
N HIS A 203 -1.45 -12.42 8.14
CA HIS A 203 -0.73 -13.20 9.14
C HIS A 203 -0.69 -12.48 10.49
N VAL A 204 -0.41 -11.18 10.49
CA VAL A 204 -0.47 -10.35 11.70
C VAL A 204 -1.89 -10.35 12.26
N ALA A 205 -2.89 -10.15 11.41
CA ALA A 205 -4.29 -10.14 11.84
C ALA A 205 -4.75 -11.45 12.53
N LEU A 206 -4.36 -12.60 11.98
CA LEU A 206 -4.69 -13.92 12.56
C LEU A 206 -3.97 -14.18 13.89
N SER A 207 -2.75 -13.64 14.08
CA SER A 207 -2.03 -13.72 15.36
C SER A 207 -2.74 -12.93 16.45
N VAL A 208 -3.35 -11.80 16.08
CA VAL A 208 -4.03 -10.87 17.00
C VAL A 208 -5.38 -11.44 17.43
N LEU A 209 -6.18 -11.91 16.46
CA LEU A 209 -7.44 -12.58 16.75
C LEU A 209 -7.27 -13.89 17.55
N GLY A 210 -6.08 -14.52 17.48
CA GLY A 210 -5.76 -15.69 18.29
C GLY A 210 -5.47 -15.39 19.77
N GLY A 211 -5.19 -14.12 20.11
CA GLY A 211 -4.89 -13.67 21.47
C GLY A 211 -6.05 -13.01 22.21
N VAL A 212 -7.19 -12.80 21.55
CA VAL A 212 -8.39 -12.13 22.10
C VAL A 212 -9.53 -13.14 22.15
N ASP A 213 -10.20 -13.28 23.30
CA ASP A 213 -11.41 -14.10 23.41
C ASP A 213 -12.60 -13.37 22.77
N GLY A 214 -12.67 -13.41 21.44
CA GLY A 214 -13.72 -12.74 20.66
C GLY A 214 -15.06 -13.49 20.63
N GLY A 215 -15.23 -14.55 21.43
CA GLY A 215 -16.45 -15.37 21.44
C GLY A 215 -16.84 -15.90 20.06
N ALA A 216 -18.15 -16.03 19.82
CA ALA A 216 -18.67 -16.56 18.55
C ALA A 216 -18.35 -15.66 17.33
N LEU A 217 -18.38 -14.33 17.50
CA LEU A 217 -18.12 -13.36 16.42
C LEU A 217 -16.64 -13.37 16.00
N GLY A 218 -15.72 -13.35 16.96
CA GLY A 218 -14.28 -13.46 16.69
C GLY A 218 -13.92 -14.79 16.06
N HIS A 219 -14.57 -15.88 16.47
CA HIS A 219 -14.37 -17.20 15.86
C HIS A 219 -14.87 -17.25 14.39
N ALA A 220 -16.06 -16.70 14.12
CA ALA A 220 -16.60 -16.58 12.77
C ALA A 220 -15.70 -15.72 11.86
N MET A 221 -15.20 -14.59 12.36
CA MET A 221 -14.29 -13.71 11.63
C MET A 221 -12.95 -14.41 11.33
N SER A 222 -12.37 -15.09 12.32
CA SER A 222 -11.15 -15.87 12.15
C SER A 222 -11.30 -16.95 11.06
N LYS A 223 -12.46 -17.62 11.02
CA LYS A 223 -12.77 -18.58 9.96
C LYS A 223 -12.88 -17.92 8.58
N LEU A 224 -13.59 -16.79 8.47
CA LEU A 224 -13.71 -16.06 7.19
C LEU A 224 -12.34 -15.66 6.65
N MET A 225 -11.47 -15.13 7.51
CA MET A 225 -10.09 -14.77 7.16
C MET A 225 -9.22 -15.97 6.77
N ARG A 226 -9.44 -17.12 7.41
CA ARG A 226 -8.80 -18.39 7.06
C ARG A 226 -9.46 -19.09 5.87
N ARG A 227 -10.46 -18.45 5.24
CA ARG A 227 -11.21 -18.97 4.09
C ARG A 227 -11.98 -20.26 4.41
N ARG A 228 -12.51 -20.34 5.63
CA ARG A 228 -13.23 -21.48 6.21
C ARG A 228 -14.57 -21.10 6.83
N ALA A 229 -15.06 -19.87 6.61
CA ALA A 229 -16.37 -19.48 7.11
C ALA A 229 -17.46 -20.32 6.47
N THR A 230 -18.41 -20.73 7.30
CA THR A 230 -19.67 -21.39 6.90
C THR A 230 -20.77 -20.35 6.71
N GLU A 231 -21.91 -20.76 6.17
CA GLU A 231 -23.13 -19.94 6.11
C GLU A 231 -23.47 -19.35 7.49
N LYS A 232 -23.50 -20.19 8.53
CA LYS A 232 -23.77 -19.76 9.91
C LYS A 232 -22.76 -18.72 10.44
N ASP A 233 -21.48 -18.87 10.07
CA ASP A 233 -20.48 -17.86 10.42
C ASP A 233 -20.80 -16.55 9.69
N MET A 234 -21.15 -16.59 8.40
CA MET A 234 -21.50 -15.39 7.63
C MET A 234 -22.79 -14.71 8.11
N GLU A 235 -23.82 -15.47 8.46
CA GLU A 235 -25.06 -14.94 9.02
C GLU A 235 -24.79 -14.16 10.31
N LEU A 236 -23.99 -14.74 11.21
CA LEU A 236 -23.61 -14.10 12.47
C LEU A 236 -22.85 -12.78 12.24
N LEU A 237 -21.88 -12.77 11.31
CA LEU A 237 -21.12 -11.57 10.98
C LEU A 237 -22.04 -10.51 10.34
N VAL A 238 -22.86 -10.90 9.36
CA VAL A 238 -23.77 -9.98 8.67
C VAL A 238 -24.81 -9.38 9.62
N GLU A 239 -25.36 -10.17 10.53
CA GLU A 239 -26.33 -9.68 11.52
C GLU A 239 -25.72 -8.59 12.41
N HIS A 240 -24.45 -8.77 12.80
CA HIS A 240 -23.72 -7.83 13.64
C HIS A 240 -23.32 -6.54 12.92
N TRP A 241 -22.87 -6.63 11.66
CA TRP A 241 -22.38 -5.49 10.87
C TRP A 241 -23.35 -5.02 9.76
N ARG A 242 -24.64 -5.31 9.90
CA ARG A 242 -25.67 -4.99 8.91
C ARG A 242 -25.69 -3.49 8.59
N GLY A 243 -25.68 -3.13 7.30
CA GLY A 243 -25.65 -1.74 6.85
C GLY A 243 -24.61 -1.50 5.75
N GLN A 244 -24.55 -0.28 5.19
CA GLN A 244 -23.89 -0.11 3.90
C GLN A 244 -22.41 -0.54 3.91
N TYR A 245 -21.58 -0.05 4.83
CA TYR A 245 -20.12 -0.15 4.68
C TYR A 245 -19.48 -1.39 5.35
N GLY A 246 -19.85 -1.73 6.59
CA GLY A 246 -19.33 -2.92 7.28
C GLY A 246 -19.74 -4.23 6.58
N GLU A 247 -21.00 -4.29 6.14
CA GLU A 247 -21.50 -5.41 5.32
C GLU A 247 -20.72 -5.52 3.99
N GLN A 248 -20.43 -4.40 3.31
CA GLN A 248 -19.59 -4.42 2.10
C GLN A 248 -18.23 -5.09 2.36
N MET A 249 -17.57 -4.79 3.48
CA MET A 249 -16.26 -5.38 3.78
C MET A 249 -16.32 -6.89 4.01
N LEU A 250 -17.33 -7.36 4.74
CA LEU A 250 -17.53 -8.79 4.97
C LEU A 250 -17.74 -9.53 3.66
N LEU A 251 -18.50 -8.92 2.75
CA LEU A 251 -18.77 -9.45 1.42
C LEU A 251 -17.49 -9.46 0.55
N CYS A 252 -16.62 -8.45 0.66
CA CYS A 252 -15.28 -8.47 0.02
C CYS A 252 -14.45 -9.68 0.48
N LEU A 253 -14.39 -9.94 1.79
CA LEU A 253 -13.66 -11.09 2.34
C LEU A 253 -14.28 -12.43 1.92
N LEU A 254 -15.61 -12.49 1.84
CA LEU A 254 -16.33 -13.65 1.34
C LEU A 254 -16.00 -13.92 -0.15
N CYS A 255 -15.93 -12.89 -0.99
CA CYS A 255 -15.49 -13.01 -2.38
C CYS A 255 -14.08 -13.62 -2.47
N GLU A 256 -13.17 -13.19 -1.61
CA GLU A 256 -11.81 -13.76 -1.59
C GLU A 256 -11.80 -15.23 -1.15
N GLN A 257 -12.60 -15.59 -0.15
CA GLN A 257 -12.77 -16.98 0.29
C GLN A 257 -13.33 -17.84 -0.84
N LEU A 258 -14.39 -17.37 -1.52
CA LEU A 258 -15.02 -18.06 -2.64
C LEU A 258 -14.09 -18.23 -3.84
N ARG A 259 -13.25 -17.24 -4.14
CA ARG A 259 -12.22 -17.40 -5.18
C ARG A 259 -11.16 -18.43 -4.77
N ALA A 260 -10.72 -18.37 -3.52
CA ALA A 260 -9.57 -19.13 -3.07
C ALA A 260 -9.86 -20.60 -2.74
N GLY A 261 -11.13 -20.97 -2.57
CA GLY A 261 -11.55 -22.36 -2.41
C GLY A 261 -12.44 -22.75 -3.57
N GLU A 262 -12.06 -23.82 -4.28
CA GLU A 262 -12.78 -24.52 -5.35
C GLU A 262 -14.16 -25.06 -4.88
N ARG A 263 -15.07 -24.16 -4.51
CA ARG A 263 -16.39 -24.46 -3.96
C ARG A 263 -17.48 -23.92 -4.85
N HIS A 264 -18.59 -24.65 -4.90
CA HIS A 264 -19.83 -24.18 -5.52
C HIS A 264 -20.37 -22.96 -4.76
N VAL A 265 -20.73 -21.92 -5.52
CA VAL A 265 -21.45 -20.78 -4.98
C VAL A 265 -22.87 -21.24 -4.65
N GLU A 266 -23.17 -21.32 -3.36
CA GLU A 266 -24.50 -21.70 -2.86
C GLU A 266 -25.51 -20.53 -2.89
N PRO A 267 -26.83 -20.81 -2.86
CA PRO A 267 -27.88 -19.78 -2.90
C PRO A 267 -27.74 -18.67 -1.86
N PHE A 268 -27.25 -18.99 -0.65
CA PHE A 268 -27.03 -17.98 0.39
C PHE A 268 -25.97 -16.96 -0.02
N HIS A 269 -24.88 -17.37 -0.68
CA HIS A 269 -23.86 -16.46 -1.18
C HIS A 269 -24.44 -15.49 -2.22
N LEU A 270 -25.31 -15.99 -3.10
CA LEU A 270 -25.98 -15.18 -4.10
C LEU A 270 -26.89 -14.12 -3.44
N ASP A 271 -27.60 -14.49 -2.37
CA ASP A 271 -28.44 -13.55 -1.62
C ASP A 271 -27.60 -12.47 -0.93
N LEU A 272 -26.55 -12.88 -0.22
CA LEU A 272 -25.61 -11.98 0.44
C LEU A 272 -24.99 -10.97 -0.56
N MET A 273 -24.59 -11.44 -1.74
CA MET A 273 -23.91 -10.63 -2.75
C MET A 273 -24.84 -9.71 -3.54
N ARG A 274 -26.15 -10.00 -3.63
CA ARG A 274 -27.12 -9.02 -4.16
C ARG A 274 -27.17 -7.75 -3.33
N ARG A 275 -26.83 -7.84 -2.04
CA ARG A 275 -26.74 -6.71 -1.10
C ARG A 275 -25.38 -5.98 -1.19
N PHE A 276 -24.41 -6.54 -1.93
CA PHE A 276 -23.11 -5.93 -2.19
C PHE A 276 -23.16 -4.75 -3.19
N ILE A 277 -24.21 -4.67 -4.01
CA ILE A 277 -24.26 -3.72 -5.12
C ILE A 277 -24.76 -2.36 -4.64
N SER A 278 -23.87 -1.54 -4.07
CA SER A 278 -24.18 -0.16 -3.68
C SER A 278 -23.61 0.86 -4.69
N PRO A 279 -24.46 1.69 -5.33
CA PRO A 279 -24.00 2.70 -6.30
C PRO A 279 -23.15 3.81 -5.67
N VAL A 280 -23.16 3.96 -4.34
CA VAL A 280 -22.44 5.03 -3.63
C VAL A 280 -20.93 4.77 -3.55
N ASN A 281 -20.50 3.50 -3.62
CA ASN A 281 -19.12 3.11 -3.31
C ASN A 281 -18.43 2.29 -4.42
N LEU A 282 -18.94 2.33 -5.65
CA LEU A 282 -18.40 1.56 -6.79
C LEU A 282 -16.87 1.70 -6.91
N HIS A 283 -16.38 2.94 -6.84
CA HIS A 283 -14.97 3.30 -6.97
C HIS A 283 -14.06 2.72 -5.86
N LEU A 284 -14.57 2.56 -4.63
CA LEU A 284 -13.80 2.02 -3.50
C LEU A 284 -13.63 0.50 -3.59
N TYR A 285 -14.54 -0.18 -4.30
CA TYR A 285 -14.62 -1.64 -4.33
C TYR A 285 -14.53 -2.23 -5.74
N CYS A 286 -14.12 -1.46 -6.76
CA CYS A 286 -14.03 -1.90 -8.17
C CYS A 286 -13.34 -3.26 -8.32
N GLY A 287 -12.19 -3.47 -7.66
CA GLY A 287 -11.46 -4.74 -7.74
C GLY A 287 -12.22 -5.93 -7.14
N HIS A 288 -13.06 -5.70 -6.12
CA HIS A 288 -13.89 -6.74 -5.50
C HIS A 288 -15.17 -7.02 -6.30
N TYR A 289 -15.69 -6.01 -7.02
CA TYR A 289 -16.76 -6.22 -7.99
C TYR A 289 -16.29 -7.06 -9.19
N GLU A 290 -15.09 -6.78 -9.72
CA GLU A 290 -14.48 -7.61 -10.76
C GLU A 290 -14.23 -9.04 -10.26
N LEU A 291 -13.75 -9.18 -9.02
CA LEU A 291 -13.56 -10.46 -8.36
C LEU A 291 -14.87 -11.25 -8.25
N TRP A 292 -15.96 -10.61 -7.83
CA TRP A 292 -17.27 -11.24 -7.75
C TRP A 292 -17.80 -11.66 -9.12
N GLY A 293 -17.62 -10.81 -10.13
CA GLY A 293 -17.97 -11.13 -11.52
C GLY A 293 -17.25 -12.39 -12.00
N ARG A 294 -15.97 -12.55 -11.64
CA ARG A 294 -15.21 -13.77 -11.93
C ARG A 294 -15.73 -14.98 -11.17
N VAL A 295 -16.02 -14.86 -9.87
CA VAL A 295 -16.59 -15.95 -9.06
C VAL A 295 -17.91 -16.46 -9.64
N LEU A 296 -18.79 -15.57 -10.10
CA LEU A 296 -20.05 -15.95 -10.76
C LEU A 296 -19.82 -16.70 -12.08
N LEU A 297 -18.91 -16.21 -12.92
CA LEU A 297 -18.57 -16.85 -14.20
C LEU A 297 -17.94 -18.23 -14.00
N ASP A 298 -16.95 -18.32 -13.11
CA ASP A 298 -16.22 -19.54 -12.81
C ASP A 298 -17.15 -20.59 -12.16
N GLY A 299 -18.16 -20.14 -11.40
CA GLY A 299 -19.21 -21.00 -10.82
C GLY A 299 -20.36 -21.37 -11.77
N GLY A 300 -20.38 -20.89 -13.01
CA GLY A 300 -21.44 -21.16 -13.99
C GLY A 300 -22.74 -20.35 -13.80
N HIS A 301 -22.73 -19.33 -12.95
CA HIS A 301 -23.86 -18.45 -12.66
C HIS A 301 -23.99 -17.30 -13.67
N VAL A 302 -24.16 -17.66 -14.94
CA VAL A 302 -24.13 -16.71 -16.07
C VAL A 302 -25.30 -15.73 -16.03
N ALA A 303 -26.47 -16.15 -15.54
CA ALA A 303 -27.65 -15.28 -15.43
C ALA A 303 -27.43 -14.20 -14.36
N GLU A 304 -26.90 -14.59 -13.21
CA GLU A 304 -26.56 -13.72 -12.10
C GLU A 304 -25.40 -12.78 -12.48
N TYR A 305 -24.41 -13.26 -13.23
CA TYR A 305 -23.34 -12.41 -13.76
C TYR A 305 -23.87 -11.30 -14.67
N ARG A 306 -24.83 -11.60 -15.55
CA ARG A 306 -25.44 -10.58 -16.42
C ARG A 306 -26.21 -9.54 -15.62
N GLN A 307 -27.03 -9.96 -14.68
CA GLN A 307 -27.76 -9.04 -13.78
C GLN A 307 -26.79 -8.18 -12.95
N PHE A 308 -25.71 -8.79 -12.46
CA PHE A 308 -24.65 -8.10 -11.74
C PHE A 308 -23.98 -7.02 -12.61
N ARG A 309 -23.59 -7.37 -13.84
CA ARG A 309 -23.01 -6.45 -14.83
C ARG A 309 -23.95 -5.28 -15.14
N GLU A 310 -25.22 -5.55 -15.38
CA GLU A 310 -26.24 -4.52 -15.65
C GLU A 310 -26.44 -3.57 -14.47
N ALA A 311 -26.31 -4.06 -13.23
CA ALA A 311 -26.43 -3.24 -12.03
C ALA A 311 -25.19 -2.35 -11.77
N LEU A 312 -24.03 -2.68 -12.35
CA LEU A 312 -22.80 -1.87 -12.27
C LEU A 312 -22.70 -0.83 -13.39
N GLU A 313 -23.43 -0.99 -14.49
CA GLU A 313 -23.46 0.01 -15.54
C GLU A 313 -24.18 1.26 -15.02
N PRO A 314 -23.58 2.46 -15.14
CA PRO A 314 -24.27 3.68 -14.75
C PRO A 314 -25.56 3.74 -15.57
N ARG A 315 -26.71 3.75 -14.89
CA ARG A 315 -27.99 4.01 -15.54
C ARG A 315 -27.79 5.31 -16.31
N ARG A 316 -27.74 5.23 -17.65
CA ARG A 316 -27.85 6.42 -18.49
C ARG A 316 -29.15 7.06 -18.05
N SER A 317 -29.03 8.18 -17.34
CA SER A 317 -30.19 8.96 -16.95
C SER A 317 -30.97 9.22 -18.22
N GLU A 318 -32.21 8.73 -18.26
CA GLU A 318 -33.20 9.19 -19.22
C GLU A 318 -33.18 10.73 -19.15
N ALA A 319 -32.86 11.33 -20.30
CA ALA A 319 -32.89 12.77 -20.50
C ALA A 319 -34.32 13.30 -20.44
#